data_AF-A0A2V9CSL3-F1
#
_entry.id   AF-A0A2V9CSL3-F1
#
_cell.length_a   1.000
_cell.length_b   1.000
_cell.length_c   1.000
_cell.angle_alpha   90.00
_cell.angle_beta   90.00
_cell.angle_gamma   90.00
#
_symmetry.space_group_name_H-M   'P 1'
#
loop_
_entity.id
_entity.type
_entity.pdbx_description
1 polymer ?
#
loop_
_entity_poly.entity_id
_entity_poly.type
_entity_poly.pdbx_seq_one_letter_code
_entity_poly.pdbx_strand_id
1 'polypeptide(L)' 'MARLRFLFLAAKIWRHAGRVGISYSDQYPERGLFQRLMDRLRHIAPRQGKFQPVLASALRF' A
#
# COMPACT_ATOMS: atom_id res chain seq x y z
N MET A 1 -20.77 17.66 -7.15
CA MET A 1 -21.17 16.25 -7.01
C MET A 1 -19.93 15.37 -7.03
N ALA A 2 -19.57 14.73 -5.92
CA ALA A 2 -18.43 13.82 -5.84
C ALA A 2 -18.92 12.37 -5.93
N ARG A 3 -18.50 11.62 -6.94
CA ARG A 3 -18.75 10.17 -7.01
C ARG A 3 -17.77 9.47 -6.09
N LEU A 4 -18.27 8.84 -5.02
CA LEU A 4 -17.43 8.01 -4.16
C LEU A 4 -16.86 6.86 -5.00
N ARG A 5 -15.55 6.87 -5.25
CA ARG A 5 -14.83 5.71 -5.82
C ARG A 5 -14.39 4.86 -4.65
N PHE A 6 -15.13 3.79 -4.38
CA PHE A 6 -14.68 2.80 -3.42
C PHE A 6 -13.43 2.11 -3.96
N LEU A 7 -12.30 2.30 -3.27
CA LEU A 7 -11.07 1.57 -3.54
C LEU A 7 -11.14 0.23 -2.82
N PHE A 8 -11.86 -0.72 -3.43
CA PHE A 8 -11.79 -2.10 -2.97
C PHE A 8 -10.50 -2.73 -3.51
N LEU A 9 -9.53 -2.97 -2.63
CA LEU A 9 -8.29 -3.65 -2.97
C LEU A 9 -8.39 -5.13 -2.62
N ALA A 10 -8.36 -6.00 -3.63
CA ALA A 10 -8.27 -7.45 -3.44
C ALA A 10 -6.78 -7.86 -3.42
N ALA A 11 -6.09 -7.55 -2.32
CA ALA A 11 -4.67 -7.90 -2.15
C ALA A 11 -4.38 -8.48 -0.76
N LYS A 12 -3.37 -9.35 -0.71
CA LYS A 12 -2.76 -9.88 0.51
C LYS A 12 -1.41 -9.22 0.71
N ILE A 13 -1.24 -8.54 1.84
CA ILE A 13 0.04 -7.99 2.28
C ILE A 13 0.69 -8.98 3.25
N TRP A 14 1.96 -9.27 3.05
CA TRP A 14 2.72 -10.15 3.94
C TRP A 14 4.10 -9.56 4.24
N ARG A 15 4.68 -9.95 5.37
CA ARG A 15 6.04 -9.57 5.77
C ARG A 15 6.82 -10.84 6.11
N HIS A 16 7.95 -11.05 5.44
CA HIS A 16 8.84 -12.19 5.69
C HIS A 16 10.30 -11.76 5.55
N ALA A 17 11.14 -12.13 6.53
CA ALA A 17 12.58 -11.84 6.55
C ALA A 17 12.94 -10.36 6.26
N GLY A 18 12.19 -9.43 6.86
CA GLY A 18 12.42 -7.98 6.66
C GLY A 18 11.90 -7.43 5.32
N ARG A 19 11.34 -8.27 4.44
CA ARG A 19 10.71 -7.86 3.18
C ARG A 19 9.20 -7.84 3.31
N VAL A 20 8.58 -6.83 2.72
CA VAL A 20 7.12 -6.74 2.58
C VAL A 20 6.76 -7.08 1.14
N GLY A 21 5.82 -8.01 0.95
CA GLY A 21 5.28 -8.39 -0.34
C GLY A 21 3.79 -8.15 -0.43
N ILE A 22 3.29 -8.04 -1.65
CA ILE A 22 1.88 -7.84 -1.97
C ILE A 22 1.52 -8.82 -3.08
N SER A 23 0.48 -9.62 -2.84
CA SER A 23 -0.12 -10.50 -3.84
C SER A 23 -1.54 -10.02 -4.14
N TYR A 24 -1.98 -10.09 -5.38
CA TYR A 24 -3.32 -9.66 -5.80
C TYR A 24 -4.20 -10.87 -6.10
N SER A 25 -5.51 -10.71 -5.93
CA SER A 25 -6.47 -11.63 -6.56
C SER A 25 -6.33 -11.54 -8.08
N ASP A 26 -6.42 -12.67 -8.76
CA ASP A 26 -6.33 -12.73 -10.23
C ASP A 26 -7.49 -11.97 -10.90
N GLN A 27 -8.62 -11.84 -10.21
CA GLN A 27 -9.81 -11.12 -10.69
C GLN A 27 -9.76 -9.62 -10.39
N TYR A 28 -8.68 -9.10 -9.80
CA TYR A 28 -8.58 -7.67 -9.49
C TYR A 28 -8.28 -6.85 -10.75
N PRO A 29 -9.25 -6.09 -11.27
CA PRO A 29 -9.12 -5.46 -12.59
C PRO A 29 -8.06 -4.35 -12.62
N GLU A 30 -7.78 -3.73 -11.47
CA GLU A 30 -6.82 -2.63 -11.36
C GLU A 30 -5.41 -3.08 -10.91
N ARG A 31 -5.11 -4.39 -10.94
CA ARG A 31 -3.81 -4.97 -10.51
C ARG A 31 -2.61 -4.27 -11.13
N GLY A 32 -2.65 -3.97 -12.43
CA GLY A 32 -1.56 -3.29 -13.12
C GLY A 32 -1.35 -1.83 -12.68
N LEU A 33 -2.44 -1.11 -12.44
CA LEU A 33 -2.37 0.27 -11.94
C LEU A 33 -1.79 0.30 -10.52
N PHE A 34 -2.28 -0.61 -9.67
CA PHE A 34 -1.82 -0.70 -8.29
C PHE A 34 -0.35 -1.17 -8.20
N GLN A 35 0.07 -2.10 -9.07
CA GLN A 35 1.46 -2.52 -9.16
C GLN A 35 2.39 -1.33 -9.48
N ARG A 36 2.05 -0.51 -10.48
CA ARG A 36 2.83 0.70 -10.81
C ARG A 36 2.90 1.70 -9.66
N LEU A 37 1.80 1.87 -8.91
CA LEU A 37 1.79 2.70 -7.70
C LEU A 37 2.77 2.16 -6.65
N MET A 38 2.69 0.86 -6.36
CA MET A 38 3.56 0.21 -5.37
C MET A 38 5.03 0.24 -5.78
N ASP A 39 5.34 0.04 -7.06
CA ASP A 39 6.70 0.18 -7.58
C ASP A 39 7.22 1.60 -7.35
N ARG A 40 6.43 2.63 -7.70
CA ARG A 40 6.81 4.02 -7.45
C ARG A 40 7.05 4.29 -5.96
N LEU A 41 6.19 3.80 -5.07
CA LEU A 41 6.35 3.97 -3.63
C LEU A 41 7.63 3.31 -3.11
N ARG A 42 7.98 2.12 -3.61
CA ARG A 42 9.23 1.42 -3.26
C ARG A 42 10.48 2.14 -3.77
N HIS A 43 10.37 2.88 -4.86
CA HIS A 43 11.45 3.70 -5.40
C HIS A 43 11.68 5.00 -4.63
N ILE A 44 10.77 5.38 -3.72
CA ILE A 44 11.02 6.53 -2.84
C ILE A 44 12.16 6.12 -1.91
N ALA A 45 13.35 6.68 -2.17
CA ALA A 45 14.53 6.44 -1.35
C ALA A 45 14.19 6.75 0.12
N PRO A 46 14.55 5.89 1.08
CA PRO A 46 14.40 6.23 2.48
C PRO A 46 15.25 7.48 2.74
N ARG A 47 14.58 8.62 2.96
CA ARG A 47 15.23 9.83 3.50
C ARG A 47 15.91 9.42 4.80
N GLN A 48 17.08 9.96 5.12
CA GLN A 48 17.79 9.62 6.37
C GLN A 48 16.83 9.79 7.58
N GLY A 49 16.27 8.68 8.08
CA GLY A 49 15.15 8.65 9.02
C GLY A 49 14.03 7.67 8.65
N LYS A 50 13.12 7.40 9.59
CA LYS A 50 11.90 6.61 9.34
C LYS A 50 10.82 7.52 8.75
N PHE A 51 9.96 7.01 7.87
CA PHE A 51 8.76 7.73 7.45
C PHE A 51 7.86 7.96 8.67
N GLN A 52 7.43 9.20 8.89
CA GLN A 52 6.44 9.49 9.92
C GLN A 52 5.07 8.99 9.46
N PRO A 53 4.25 8.44 10.36
CA PRO A 53 2.91 8.01 10.01
C PRO A 53 2.08 9.22 9.58
N VAL A 54 1.38 9.10 8.45
CA VAL A 54 0.50 10.16 7.91
C VAL A 54 -0.74 10.34 8.80
N LEU A 55 -1.15 9.28 9.47
CA LEU A 55 -2.24 9.30 10.44
C LEU A 55 -1.64 9.22 11.84
N ALA A 56 -2.06 10.13 12.72
CA ALA A 56 -1.75 9.99 14.14
C ALA A 56 -2.34 8.66 14.61
N SER A 57 -1.47 7.75 15.07
CA SER A 57 -1.89 6.47 15.62
C SER A 57 -2.77 6.71 16.85
N ALA A 58 -4.08 6.60 16.70
CA ALA A 58 -4.96 6.46 17.85
C ALA A 58 -4.91 5.00 18.28
N LEU A 59 -3.92 4.66 19.12
CA LEU A 59 -3.91 3.40 19.84
C LEU A 59 -3.64 3.70 21.31
N ARG A 60 -4.73 3.89 22.05
CA ARG A 60 -4.75 3.69 23.49
C ARG A 60 -5.13 2.23 23.71
N PHE A 61 -4.28 1.50 24.42
CA PHE A 61 -4.65 0.27 25.09
C PHE A 61 -4.90 0.61 26.56
#